data_AF-A0A3A5UXW2-F1
#
_entry.id   AF-A0A3A5UXW2-F1
#
_cell.length_a   1.000
_cell.length_b   1.000
_cell.length_c   1.000
_cell.angle_alpha   90.00
_cell.angle_beta   90.00
_cell.angle_gamma   90.00
#
_symmetry.space_group_name_H-M   'P 1'
#
loop_
_entity.id
_entity.type
_entity.pdbx_description
1 polymer ?
#
loop_
_entity_poly.entity_id
_entity_poly.type
_entity_poly.pdbx_seq_one_letter_code
_entity_poly.pdbx_strand_id
1 'polypeptide(L)'
;MGGIRIIDSDVKNRYTSFFSDYTIEQLVESYNKDQLKPPTTNPARMQFLSALREAFLNTDFYTSSFISEHGMSMSFQIALSDNKIVQVK
;
A
#
# COMPACT_ATOMS: atom_id res chain seq x y z
N MET A 1 13.76 -13.31 -0.26
CA MET A 1 13.96 -12.36 0.85
C MET A 1 13.15 -11.11 0.56
N GLY A 2 11.99 -10.98 1.19
CA GLY A 2 11.08 -9.85 0.99
C GLY A 2 11.47 -8.68 1.90
N GLY A 3 11.97 -7.60 1.32
CA GLY A 3 12.39 -6.43 2.09
C GLY A 3 11.19 -5.57 2.51
N ILE A 4 11.05 -5.31 3.81
CA ILE A 4 10.15 -4.29 4.33
C ILE A 4 10.74 -2.94 3.93
N ARG A 5 9.99 -2.12 3.19
CA ARG A 5 10.40 -0.74 2.88
C ARG A 5 9.86 0.18 3.96
N ILE A 6 10.77 0.92 4.60
CA ILE A 6 10.42 2.02 5.50
C ILE A 6 9.86 3.13 4.61
N ILE A 7 8.63 3.56 4.89
CA ILE A 7 7.96 4.62 4.14
C ILE A 7 7.63 5.72 5.14
N ASP A 8 8.34 6.85 5.01
CA ASP A 8 8.12 8.03 5.84
C ASP A 8 6.84 8.76 5.41
N SER A 9 6.04 9.19 6.39
CA SER A 9 4.77 9.91 6.20
C SER A 9 5.05 11.41 6.22
N ASP A 10 5.45 11.97 5.08
CA ASP A 10 5.70 13.40 4.92
C ASP A 10 4.41 14.18 4.56
N VAL A 11 4.29 15.38 5.13
CA VAL A 11 3.07 16.14 5.46
C VAL A 11 2.37 16.78 4.23
N LYS A 12 2.90 16.61 3.01
CA LYS A 12 2.22 17.02 1.75
C LYS A 12 2.45 15.99 0.65
N ASN A 13 1.99 14.77 0.89
CA ASN A 13 1.99 13.78 -0.15
C ASN A 13 0.87 14.05 -1.17
N ARG A 14 1.25 14.42 -2.40
CA ARG A 14 0.31 14.73 -3.49
C ARG A 14 -0.64 13.59 -3.85
N TYR A 15 -0.30 12.36 -3.44
CA TYR A 15 -1.11 11.17 -3.69
C TYR A 15 -2.14 10.91 -2.58
N THR A 16 -2.08 11.59 -1.43
CA THR A 16 -3.06 11.39 -0.34
C THR A 16 -4.47 11.75 -0.81
N SER A 17 -4.62 12.89 -1.50
CA SER A 17 -5.89 13.28 -2.13
C SER A 17 -6.32 12.33 -3.26
N PHE A 18 -5.36 11.67 -3.93
CA PHE A 18 -5.66 10.74 -5.02
C PHE A 18 -6.38 9.48 -4.51
N PHE A 19 -6.07 9.02 -3.30
CA PHE A 19 -6.69 7.83 -2.71
C PHE A 19 -7.89 8.14 -1.78
N SER A 20 -8.20 9.41 -1.55
CA SER A 20 -9.29 9.80 -0.64
C SER A 20 -10.67 9.34 -1.13
N ASP A 21 -10.84 9.24 -2.46
CA ASP A 21 -12.08 8.79 -3.10
C ASP A 21 -12.05 7.30 -3.48
N TYR A 22 -10.98 6.57 -3.15
CA TYR A 22 -10.81 5.18 -3.58
C TYR A 22 -11.55 4.23 -2.65
N THR A 23 -12.28 3.28 -3.23
CA THR A 23 -12.79 2.13 -2.48
C THR A 23 -11.65 1.17 -2.13
N ILE A 24 -11.88 0.31 -1.14
CA ILE A 24 -10.88 -0.71 -0.75
C ILE A 24 -10.45 -1.59 -1.93
N GLU A 25 -11.37 -1.93 -2.84
CA GLU A 25 -11.09 -2.72 -4.04
C GLU A 25 -10.12 -1.98 -4.97
N GLN A 26 -10.31 -0.67 -5.15
CA GLN A 26 -9.43 0.17 -5.96
C GLN A 26 -8.05 0.35 -5.32
N LEU A 27 -7.96 0.42 -3.99
CA LEU A 27 -6.67 0.43 -3.28
C LEU A 27 -5.91 -0.88 -3.51
N VAL A 28 -6.59 -2.02 -3.40
CA VAL A 28 -6.03 -3.35 -3.66
C VAL A 28 -5.55 -3.48 -5.11
N GLU A 29 -6.37 -3.06 -6.08
CA GLU A 29 -5.98 -3.05 -7.49
C GLU A 29 -4.74 -2.19 -7.73
N SER A 30 -4.71 -0.98 -7.15
CA SER A 30 -3.60 -0.04 -7.28
C SER A 30 -2.30 -0.61 -6.73
N TYR A 31 -2.36 -1.26 -5.57
CA TYR A 31 -1.22 -1.96 -4.97
C TYR A 31 -0.71 -3.08 -5.88
N ASN A 32 -1.59 -3.98 -6.31
CA ASN A 32 -1.22 -5.15 -7.11
C ASN A 32 -0.64 -4.73 -8.47
N LYS A 33 -1.19 -3.68 -9.08
CA LYS A 33 -0.70 -3.09 -10.33
C LYS A 33 0.68 -2.45 -10.17
N ASP A 34 0.95 -1.79 -9.03
CA ASP A 34 2.28 -1.22 -8.77
C ASP A 34 3.34 -2.30 -8.52
N GLN A 35 2.98 -3.42 -7.90
CA GLN A 35 3.91 -4.54 -7.69
C GLN A 35 4.45 -5.15 -8.99
N LEU A 36 3.65 -5.17 -10.05
CA LEU A 36 4.08 -5.66 -11.36
C LEU A 36 5.12 -4.74 -12.03
N LYS A 37 5.30 -3.51 -11.52
CA LYS A 37 6.28 -2.58 -12.05
C LYS A 37 7.67 -2.95 -11.52
N PRO A 38 8.71 -2.89 -12.38
CA PRO A 38 10.08 -3.19 -11.97
C PRO A 38 10.50 -2.35 -10.75
N PRO A 39 11.33 -2.87 -9.84
CA PRO A 39 11.86 -2.12 -8.72
C PRO A 39 12.59 -0.88 -9.23
N THR A 40 12.08 0.30 -8.91
CA THR A 40 12.70 1.58 -9.29
C THR A 40 12.88 2.43 -8.05
N THR A 41 14.04 3.08 -7.94
CA THR A 41 14.36 4.06 -6.88
C THR A 41 13.74 5.42 -7.22
N ASN A 42 12.45 5.44 -7.57
CA ASN A 42 11.74 6.66 -7.96
C ASN A 42 11.11 7.31 -6.71
N PRO A 43 11.48 8.54 -6.34
CA PRO A 43 10.88 9.27 -5.22
C PRO A 43 9.34 9.38 -5.32
N ALA A 44 8.81 9.55 -6.53
CA ALA A 44 7.37 9.61 -6.76
C ALA A 44 6.68 8.29 -6.44
N ARG A 45 7.36 7.14 -6.66
CA ARG A 45 6.83 5.82 -6.28
C ARG A 45 6.82 5.65 -4.77
N MET A 46 7.86 6.10 -4.06
CA MET A 46 7.88 6.05 -2.60
C MET A 46 6.74 6.89 -2.00
N GLN A 47 6.51 8.08 -2.55
CA GLN A 47 5.37 8.92 -2.17
C GLN A 47 4.03 8.23 -2.49
N PHE A 48 3.87 7.64 -3.68
CA PHE A 48 2.67 6.88 -4.02
C PHE A 48 2.40 5.75 -3.02
N LEU A 49 3.42 4.96 -2.68
CA LEU A 49 3.30 3.85 -1.73
C LEU A 49 3.03 4.34 -0.29
N SER A 50 3.55 5.50 0.09
CA SER A 50 3.27 6.15 1.38
C SER A 50 1.79 6.51 1.52
N ALA A 51 1.25 7.21 0.52
CA ALA A 51 -0.16 7.58 0.52
C ALA A 51 -1.07 6.35 0.43
N LEU A 52 -0.66 5.32 -0.32
CA LEU A 52 -1.41 4.07 -0.42
C LEU A 52 -1.45 3.33 0.92
N ARG A 53 -0.33 3.30 1.65
CA ARG A 53 -0.27 2.76 3.02
C ARG A 53 -1.21 3.52 3.96
N GLU A 54 -1.20 4.85 3.93
CA GLU A 54 -2.12 5.65 4.74
C GLU A 54 -3.59 5.42 4.37
N ALA A 55 -3.91 5.31 3.07
CA ALA A 55 -5.26 5.00 2.63
C ALA A 55 -5.74 3.65 3.18
N PHE A 56 -4.91 2.62 3.15
CA PHE A 56 -5.21 1.32 3.76
C PHE A 56 -5.42 1.40 5.27
N LEU A 57 -4.58 2.17 5.98
CA LEU A 57 -4.70 2.36 7.44
C LEU A 57 -5.96 3.12 7.85
N ASN A 58 -6.52 3.94 6.97
CA ASN A 58 -7.77 4.65 7.19
C ASN A 58 -9.03 3.82 6.85
N THR A 59 -8.88 2.58 6.41
CA THR A 59 -10.02 1.68 6.15
C THR A 59 -10.37 0.83 7.37
N ASP A 60 -11.62 0.34 7.43
CA ASP A 60 -12.10 -0.57 8.49
C ASP A 60 -11.59 -2.03 8.33
N PHE A 61 -10.66 -2.28 7.41
CA PHE A 61 -10.12 -3.60 7.12
C PHE A 61 -8.87 -3.92 7.94
N TYR A 62 -8.71 -5.19 8.31
CA TYR A 62 -7.46 -5.64 8.93
C TYR A 62 -6.32 -5.70 7.90
N THR A 63 -5.29 -4.88 8.09
CA THR A 63 -4.16 -4.72 7.15
C THR A 63 -2.83 -5.30 7.66
N SER A 64 -2.82 -5.92 8.84
CA SER A 64 -1.62 -6.42 9.53
C SER A 64 -0.87 -7.54 8.79
N SER A 65 -1.47 -8.14 7.76
CA SER A 65 -0.82 -9.15 6.93
C SER A 65 0.30 -8.58 6.05
N PHE A 66 0.26 -7.28 5.73
CA PHE A 66 1.22 -6.64 4.83
C PHE A 66 1.66 -5.24 5.27
N ILE A 67 0.91 -4.56 6.15
CA ILE A 67 1.30 -3.29 6.76
C ILE A 67 1.72 -3.54 8.22
N SER A 68 2.87 -2.99 8.60
CA SER A 68 3.35 -2.96 9.97
C SER A 68 3.59 -1.52 10.44
N GLU A 69 3.91 -1.36 11.72
CA GLU A 69 4.33 -0.07 12.28
C GLU A 69 5.53 0.52 11.52
N HIS A 70 6.43 -0.34 11.02
CA HIS A 70 7.66 0.04 10.36
C HIS A 70 7.55 0.22 8.84
N GLY A 71 6.44 -0.18 8.22
CA GLY A 71 6.28 0.00 6.77
C GLY A 71 5.22 -0.88 6.12
N MET A 72 5.42 -1.14 4.83
CA MET A 72 4.53 -1.95 4.00
C MET A 72 5.36 -3.00 3.24
N SER A 73 5.02 -4.27 3.39
CA SER A 73 5.62 -5.38 2.65
C SER A 73 5.14 -5.36 1.22
N MET A 74 6.07 -5.37 0.27
CA MET A 74 5.82 -5.38 -1.18
C MET A 74 6.19 -6.73 -1.80
N SER A 75 6.15 -7.80 -1.01
CA SER A 75 6.67 -9.13 -1.42
C SER A 75 5.62 -9.99 -2.11
N PHE A 76 4.34 -9.74 -1.83
CA PHE A 76 3.20 -10.53 -2.27
C PHE A 76 2.06 -9.60 -2.68
N GLN A 77 1.25 -10.06 -3.64
CA GLN A 77 0.00 -9.38 -3.99
C GLN A 77 -0.96 -9.48 -2.80
N ILE A 78 -2.01 -8.69 -2.81
CA ILE A 78 -3.03 -8.69 -1.76
C ILE A 78 -4.41 -8.94 -2.35
N ALA A 79 -5.26 -9.58 -1.55
CA ALA A 79 -6.67 -9.82 -1.88
C ALA A 79 -7.55 -9.50 -0.68
N LEU A 80 -8.82 -9.18 -0.97
CA LEU A 80 -9.86 -9.02 0.04
C LEU A 80 -10.40 -10.39 0.45
N SER A 81 -10.48 -10.61 1.75
CA SER A 81 -11.10 -11.79 2.36
C SER A 81 -11.93 -11.32 3.54
N ASP A 82 -13.25 -11.43 3.45
CA ASP A 82 -14.15 -10.94 4.50
C ASP A 82 -13.85 -9.48 4.86
N ASN A 83 -13.46 -9.21 6.11
CA ASN A 83 -13.07 -7.88 6.61
C ASN A 83 -11.54 -7.72 6.80
N LYS A 84 -10.74 -8.52 6.09
CA LYS A 84 -9.27 -8.50 6.16
C LYS A 84 -8.65 -8.47 4.76
N ILE A 85 -7.49 -7.85 4.70
CA ILE A 85 -6.62 -7.93 3.53
C ILE A 85 -5.58 -9.01 3.80
N VAL A 86 -5.41 -9.93 2.85
CA VAL A 86 -4.49 -11.06 2.98
C VAL A 86 -3.48 -11.05 1.83
N GLN A 87 -2.25 -11.47 2.11
CA GLN A 87 -1.23 -11.67 1.08
C GLN A 87 -1.54 -12.92 0.26
N VAL A 88 -1.45 -12.80 -1.06
CA VAL A 88 -1.61 -13.87 -2.05
C VAL A 88 -0.37 -13.96 -2.94
N LYS A 89 -0.07 -15.17 -3.39
CA LYS A 89 1.12 -15.48 -4.18
C LYS A 89 0.91 -15.20 -5.65
#